data_AF-A0A958WWB7-F1
#
_entry.id   AF-A0A958WWB7-F1
#
_cell.length_a   1.000
_cell.length_b   1.000
_cell.length_c   1.000
_cell.angle_alpha   90.00
_cell.angle_beta   90.00
_cell.angle_gamma   90.00
#
_symmetry.space_group_name_H-M   'P 1'
#
loop_
_entity.id
_entity.type
_entity.pdbx_description
1 polymer ?
#
loop_
_entity_poly.entity_id
_entity_poly.type
_entity_poly.pdbx_seq_one_letter_code
_entity_poly.pdbx_strand_id
1 'polypeptide(L)'
;MKNFVCSLLFLLIGWGTFAQSSDQQALAQQSTEQLTKLYGLDAQQQSKMQVIQERKYRNLAEIGPIKNTDPQLYIKKVEALRLANEKSIERILNEDQRTLLRQQKAAARNEKALVYKEMKQAGASQMEIDQKLMELDIKALQ
;
A
#
# COMPACT_ATOMS: atom_id res chain seq x y z
N MET A 1 -27.31 -20.25 -51.57
CA MET A 1 -27.19 -20.09 -50.10
C MET A 1 -25.97 -20.84 -49.61
N LYS A 2 -24.91 -20.13 -49.17
CA LYS A 2 -24.06 -20.48 -48.00
C LYS A 2 -22.79 -19.63 -47.98
N ASN A 3 -22.90 -18.53 -47.24
CA ASN A 3 -22.02 -18.14 -46.14
C ASN A 3 -20.51 -17.97 -46.47
N PHE A 4 -20.17 -16.76 -46.93
CA PHE A 4 -18.83 -16.17 -46.78
C PHE A 4 -18.82 -15.30 -45.51
N VAL A 5 -18.59 -15.89 -44.34
CA VAL A 5 -18.22 -15.12 -43.13
C VAL A 5 -17.39 -16.03 -42.24
N CYS A 6 -16.07 -15.89 -42.28
CA CYS A 6 -15.17 -16.33 -41.21
C CYS A 6 -13.79 -15.74 -41.49
N SER A 7 -13.43 -14.66 -40.80
CA SER A 7 -12.08 -14.35 -40.29
C SER A 7 -11.94 -12.84 -40.06
N LEU A 8 -12.52 -12.33 -38.98
CA LEU A 8 -12.20 -10.99 -38.47
C LEU A 8 -12.52 -10.91 -36.97
N LEU A 9 -11.90 -11.79 -36.19
CA LEU A 9 -12.07 -11.86 -34.73
C LEU A 9 -10.76 -12.28 -34.06
N PHE A 10 -9.68 -11.55 -34.32
CA PHE A 10 -8.45 -11.62 -33.53
C PHE A 10 -7.75 -10.26 -33.53
N LEU A 11 -8.31 -9.26 -32.83
CA LEU A 11 -7.59 -7.99 -32.59
C LEU A 11 -8.17 -7.16 -31.43
N LEU A 12 -8.60 -7.79 -30.33
CA LEU A 12 -9.07 -7.06 -29.14
C LEU A 12 -8.60 -7.72 -27.82
N ILE A 13 -7.31 -7.99 -27.69
CA ILE A 13 -6.72 -8.29 -26.37
C ILE A 13 -5.44 -7.47 -26.25
N GLY A 14 -5.56 -6.24 -25.72
CA GLY A 14 -4.37 -5.41 -25.51
C GLY A 14 -4.54 -4.11 -24.73
N TRP A 15 -5.75 -3.73 -24.28
CA TRP A 15 -5.99 -2.39 -23.69
C TRP A 15 -6.19 -2.36 -22.16
N GLY A 16 -5.92 -3.46 -21.45
CA GLY A 16 -6.22 -3.55 -20.00
C GLY A 16 -5.18 -2.93 -19.05
N THR A 17 -3.98 -2.56 -19.50
CA THR A 17 -2.87 -2.24 -18.58
C THR A 17 -2.64 -0.74 -18.36
N PHE A 18 -3.15 0.15 -19.23
CA PHE A 18 -2.90 1.59 -19.11
C PHE A 18 -3.68 2.25 -17.96
N ALA A 19 -4.95 1.90 -17.76
CA ALA A 19 -5.80 2.49 -16.71
C ALA A 19 -5.29 2.22 -15.28
N GLN A 20 -4.72 1.03 -15.04
CA GLN A 20 -4.18 0.69 -13.73
C GLN A 20 -2.94 1.54 -13.37
N SER A 21 -2.17 1.96 -14.38
CA SER A 21 -0.96 2.75 -14.18
C SER A 21 -1.23 4.23 -13.85
N SER A 22 -2.28 4.82 -14.46
CA SER A 22 -2.67 6.21 -14.19
C SER A 22 -3.19 6.41 -12.77
N ASP A 23 -4.00 5.48 -12.27
CA ASP A 23 -4.60 5.57 -10.94
C ASP A 23 -3.52 5.46 -9.85
N GLN A 24 -2.57 4.54 -10.03
CA GLN A 24 -1.43 4.39 -9.12
C GLN A 24 -0.55 5.64 -9.06
N GLN A 25 -0.37 6.30 -10.20
CA GLN A 25 0.46 7.51 -10.26
C GLN A 25 -0.21 8.69 -9.56
N ALA A 26 -1.52 8.87 -9.73
CA ALA A 26 -2.29 9.87 -9.00
C ALA A 26 -2.25 9.63 -7.48
N LEU A 27 -2.43 8.39 -7.05
CA LEU A 27 -2.31 8.02 -5.64
C LEU A 27 -0.90 8.27 -5.09
N ALA A 28 0.14 7.95 -5.86
CA ALA A 28 1.52 8.21 -5.47
C ALA A 28 1.78 9.71 -5.27
N GLN A 29 1.31 10.54 -6.20
CA GLN A 29 1.41 12.00 -6.10
C GLN A 29 0.69 12.52 -4.86
N GLN A 30 -0.56 12.08 -4.64
CA GLN A 30 -1.34 12.47 -3.47
C GLN A 30 -0.65 12.12 -2.14
N SER A 31 -0.14 10.89 -1.99
CA SER A 31 0.61 10.51 -0.78
C SER A 31 1.88 11.33 -0.64
N THR A 32 2.59 11.61 -1.73
CA THR A 32 3.80 12.44 -1.70
C THR A 32 3.48 13.84 -1.19
N GLU A 33 2.41 14.48 -1.69
CA GLU A 33 1.98 15.80 -1.22
C GLU A 33 1.60 15.80 0.26
N GLN A 34 0.87 14.78 0.72
CA GLN A 34 0.50 14.63 2.12
C GLN A 34 1.74 14.49 3.02
N LEU A 35 2.67 13.61 2.65
CA LEU A 35 3.90 13.39 3.40
C LEU A 35 4.84 14.60 3.33
N THR A 36 4.81 15.35 2.22
CA THR A 36 5.52 16.62 2.07
C THR A 36 5.03 17.65 3.08
N LYS A 37 3.72 17.82 3.19
CA LYS A 37 3.10 18.71 4.17
C LYS A 37 3.38 18.26 5.60
N LEU A 38 3.28 16.95 5.85
CA LEU A 38 3.46 16.37 7.18
C LEU A 38 4.89 16.54 7.71
N TYR A 39 5.89 16.25 6.88
CA TYR A 39 7.31 16.27 7.29
C TYR A 39 8.04 17.56 6.90
N GLY A 40 7.40 18.48 6.18
CA GLY A 40 8.06 19.66 5.63
C GLY A 40 9.23 19.28 4.73
N LEU A 41 8.99 18.40 3.75
CA LEU A 41 10.04 17.86 2.88
C LEU A 41 10.59 18.95 1.94
N ASP A 42 11.92 18.99 1.77
CA ASP A 42 12.55 19.80 0.72
C ASP A 42 12.39 19.17 -0.68
N ALA A 43 12.75 19.91 -1.74
CA ALA A 43 12.56 19.45 -3.12
C ALA A 43 13.30 18.13 -3.44
N GLN A 44 14.48 17.89 -2.85
CA GLN A 44 15.22 16.65 -3.06
C GLN A 44 14.53 15.47 -2.36
N GLN A 45 14.05 15.69 -1.13
CA GLN A 45 13.29 14.71 -0.37
C GLN A 45 11.95 14.39 -1.03
N GLN A 46 11.24 15.40 -1.57
CA GLN A 46 9.99 15.23 -2.31
C GLN A 46 10.17 14.32 -3.53
N SER A 47 11.20 14.54 -4.34
CA SER A 47 11.50 13.69 -5.50
C SER A 47 11.76 12.23 -5.09
N LYS A 48 12.54 12.01 -4.03
CA LYS A 48 12.78 10.65 -3.49
C LYS A 48 11.51 10.04 -2.89
N MET A 49 10.69 10.85 -2.23
CA MET A 49 9.41 10.42 -1.66
C MET A 49 8.47 9.94 -2.76
N GLN A 50 8.38 10.65 -3.87
CA GLN A 50 7.58 10.26 -5.03
C GLN A 50 7.94 8.87 -5.54
N VAL A 51 9.24 8.58 -5.72
CA VAL A 51 9.70 7.25 -6.14
C VAL A 51 9.32 6.16 -5.13
N ILE A 52 9.38 6.47 -3.83
CA ILE A 52 8.96 5.55 -2.77
C ILE A 52 7.45 5.26 -2.88
N GLN A 53 6.61 6.29 -3.05
CA GLN A 53 5.16 6.13 -3.16
C GLN A 53 4.75 5.40 -4.45
N GLU A 54 5.39 5.67 -5.57
CA GLU A 54 5.13 4.94 -6.83
C GLU A 54 5.41 3.46 -6.68
N ARG A 55 6.54 3.10 -6.06
CA ARG A 55 6.88 1.70 -5.78
C ARG A 55 5.88 1.08 -4.81
N LYS A 56 5.45 1.80 -3.76
CA LYS A 56 4.43 1.35 -2.81
C LYS A 56 3.15 0.95 -3.55
N TYR A 57 2.63 1.81 -4.42
CA TYR A 57 1.38 1.55 -5.13
C TYR A 57 1.48 0.47 -6.21
N ARG A 58 2.62 0.38 -6.93
CA ARG A 58 2.88 -0.78 -7.81
C ARG A 58 2.85 -2.09 -7.03
N ASN A 59 3.59 -2.17 -5.93
CA ASN A 59 3.66 -3.37 -5.10
C ASN A 59 2.29 -3.73 -4.50
N LEU A 60 1.50 -2.74 -4.06
CA LEU A 60 0.13 -2.96 -3.57
C LEU A 60 -0.76 -3.60 -4.63
N ALA A 61 -0.68 -3.13 -5.88
CA ALA A 61 -1.45 -3.70 -6.97
C ALA A 61 -0.98 -5.09 -7.37
N GLU A 62 0.33 -5.35 -7.33
CA GLU A 62 0.90 -6.68 -7.59
C GLU A 62 0.42 -7.73 -6.58
N ILE A 63 0.29 -7.36 -5.30
CA ILE A 63 -0.16 -8.30 -4.26
C ILE A 63 -1.69 -8.38 -4.13
N GLY A 64 -2.43 -7.43 -4.70
CA GLY A 64 -3.91 -7.37 -4.63
C GLY A 64 -4.61 -8.68 -4.99
N PRO A 65 -4.25 -9.37 -6.09
CA PRO A 65 -4.85 -10.64 -6.47
C PRO A 65 -4.69 -11.76 -5.43
N ILE A 66 -3.65 -11.71 -4.59
CA ILE A 66 -3.36 -12.73 -3.57
C ILE A 66 -4.40 -12.70 -2.44
N LYS A 67 -5.06 -11.55 -2.22
CA LYS A 67 -6.03 -11.36 -1.13
C LYS A 67 -7.11 -12.44 -1.08
N ASN A 68 -7.60 -12.87 -2.25
CA ASN A 68 -8.71 -13.82 -2.35
C ASN A 68 -8.23 -15.28 -2.50
N THR A 69 -6.98 -15.51 -2.91
CA THR A 69 -6.43 -16.84 -3.17
C THR A 69 -5.63 -17.39 -1.99
N ASP A 70 -4.87 -16.53 -1.31
CA ASP A 70 -4.11 -16.87 -0.10
C ASP A 70 -4.10 -15.66 0.87
N PRO A 71 -5.13 -15.54 1.72
CA PRO A 71 -5.25 -14.42 2.65
C PRO A 71 -4.07 -14.32 3.64
N GLN A 72 -3.49 -15.44 4.06
CA GLN A 72 -2.36 -15.43 5.00
C GLN A 72 -1.09 -14.88 4.33
N LEU A 73 -0.83 -15.28 3.09
CA LEU A 73 0.27 -14.73 2.31
C LEU A 73 0.05 -13.24 2.04
N TYR A 74 -1.17 -12.82 1.74
CA TYR A 74 -1.51 -11.42 1.53
C TYR A 74 -1.19 -10.56 2.77
N ILE A 75 -1.60 -11.00 3.97
CA ILE A 75 -1.27 -10.34 5.24
C ILE A 75 0.25 -10.14 5.38
N LYS A 76 1.02 -11.21 5.19
CA LYS A 76 2.50 -11.17 5.28
C LYS A 76 3.12 -10.22 4.26
N LYS A 77 2.57 -10.17 3.03
CA LYS A 77 3.04 -9.27 1.97
C LYS A 77 2.75 -7.80 2.28
N VAL A 78 1.56 -7.49 2.83
CA VAL A 78 1.21 -6.15 3.29
C VAL A 78 2.14 -5.69 4.41
N GLU A 79 2.38 -6.54 5.41
CA GLU A 79 3.30 -6.21 6.51
C GLU A 79 4.72 -5.94 6.00
N ALA A 80 5.26 -6.83 5.15
CA ALA A 80 6.57 -6.65 4.55
C ALA A 80 6.66 -5.35 3.73
N LEU A 81 5.60 -5.02 2.98
CA LEU A 81 5.53 -3.79 2.21
C LEU A 81 5.53 -2.55 3.11
N ARG A 82 4.75 -2.55 4.20
CA ARG A 82 4.75 -1.47 5.20
C ARG A 82 6.14 -1.25 5.78
N LEU A 83 6.79 -2.32 6.25
CA LEU A 83 8.13 -2.24 6.83
C LEU A 83 9.16 -1.69 5.84
N ALA A 84 9.14 -2.17 4.59
CA ALA A 84 10.04 -1.70 3.55
C ALA A 84 9.79 -0.23 3.19
N ASN A 85 8.51 0.17 3.09
CA ASN A 85 8.12 1.55 2.81
C ASN A 85 8.59 2.50 3.92
N GLU A 86 8.30 2.17 5.18
CA GLU A 86 8.77 2.94 6.35
C GLU A 86 10.29 3.08 6.35
N LYS A 87 11.02 1.99 6.11
CA LYS A 87 12.50 2.04 6.10
C LYS A 87 13.04 2.89 4.95
N SER A 88 12.35 2.92 3.83
CA SER A 88 12.68 3.81 2.73
C SER A 88 12.44 5.28 3.06
N ILE A 89 11.31 5.59 3.70
CA ILE A 89 10.99 6.94 4.17
C ILE A 89 12.04 7.40 5.18
N GLU A 90 12.31 6.60 6.22
CA GLU A 90 13.27 6.93 7.28
C GLU A 90 14.66 7.34 6.72
N ARG A 91 15.10 6.71 5.63
CA ARG A 91 16.40 6.99 5.00
C ARG A 91 16.50 8.35 4.31
N ILE A 92 15.38 8.98 3.94
CA ILE A 92 15.38 10.27 3.25
C ILE A 92 15.11 11.44 4.19
N LEU A 93 14.63 11.17 5.41
CA LEU A 93 14.31 12.18 6.41
C LEU A 93 15.56 12.63 7.18
N ASN A 94 15.56 13.89 7.63
CA ASN A 94 16.51 14.40 8.63
C ASN A 94 16.10 14.00 10.06
N GLU A 95 16.85 14.40 11.09
CA GLU A 95 16.60 13.94 12.46
C GLU A 95 15.28 14.45 13.07
N ASP A 96 14.92 15.71 12.81
CA ASP A 96 13.67 16.30 13.30
C ASP A 96 12.47 15.59 12.67
N GLN A 97 12.52 15.38 11.35
CA GLN A 97 11.52 14.62 10.61
C GLN A 97 11.45 13.15 11.06
N ARG A 98 12.59 12.51 11.36
CA ARG A 98 12.63 11.16 11.92
C ARG A 98 11.99 11.10 13.31
N THR A 99 12.12 12.16 14.11
CA THR A 99 11.42 12.24 15.41
C THR A 99 9.90 12.18 15.21
N LEU A 100 9.36 12.94 14.24
CA LEU A 100 7.95 12.89 13.91
C LEU A 100 7.53 11.49 13.42
N LEU A 101 8.32 10.87 12.53
CA LEU A 101 8.07 9.50 12.08
C LEU A 101 8.05 8.50 13.25
N ARG A 102 8.97 8.60 14.21
CA ARG A 102 9.01 7.73 15.39
C ARG A 102 7.78 7.90 16.27
N GLN A 103 7.28 9.11 16.45
CA GLN A 103 6.05 9.39 17.20
C GLN A 103 4.84 8.73 16.52
N GLN A 104 4.72 8.85 15.20
CA GLN A 104 3.64 8.20 14.44
C GLN A 104 3.71 6.69 14.54
N LYS A 105 4.90 6.10 14.44
CA LYS A 105 5.10 4.66 14.62
C LYS A 105 4.75 4.20 16.04
N ALA A 106 5.05 5.00 17.05
CA ALA A 106 4.65 4.70 18.42
C ALA A 106 3.13 4.73 18.57
N ALA A 107 2.46 5.75 18.03
CA ALA A 107 1.00 5.84 18.03
C ALA A 107 0.33 4.65 17.32
N ALA A 108 0.80 4.29 16.12
CA ALA A 108 0.29 3.14 15.38
C ALA A 108 0.48 1.81 16.14
N ARG A 109 1.63 1.62 16.80
CA ARG A 109 1.84 0.43 17.64
C ARG A 109 0.89 0.37 18.83
N ASN A 110 0.62 1.51 19.45
CA ASN A 110 -0.33 1.58 20.57
C ASN A 110 -1.77 1.29 20.11
N GLU A 111 -2.18 1.82 18.96
CA GLU A 111 -3.48 1.52 18.35
C GLU A 111 -3.63 0.02 18.05
N LYS A 112 -2.61 -0.59 17.41
CA LYS A 112 -2.61 -2.03 17.14
C LYS A 112 -2.64 -2.87 18.41
N ALA A 113 -1.89 -2.47 19.45
CA ALA A 113 -1.89 -3.18 20.73
C ALA A 113 -3.25 -3.11 21.43
N LEU A 114 -3.92 -1.96 21.37
CA LEU A 114 -5.28 -1.78 21.90
C LEU A 114 -6.27 -2.69 21.17
N VAL A 115 -6.30 -2.64 19.84
CA VAL A 115 -7.19 -3.46 19.00
C VAL A 115 -6.95 -4.95 19.24
N TYR A 116 -5.68 -5.38 19.30
CA TYR A 116 -5.33 -6.76 19.63
C TYR A 116 -5.92 -7.19 20.98
N LYS A 117 -5.75 -6.36 22.02
CA LYS A 117 -6.24 -6.65 23.37
C LYS A 117 -7.77 -6.75 23.40
N GLU A 118 -8.47 -5.80 22.80
CA GLU A 118 -9.93 -5.76 22.74
C GLU A 118 -10.50 -6.97 22.02
N MET A 119 -9.96 -7.30 20.84
CA MET A 119 -10.43 -8.47 20.06
C MET A 119 -10.14 -9.78 20.78
N LYS A 120 -8.98 -9.89 21.42
CA LYS A 120 -8.63 -11.07 22.22
C LYS A 120 -9.56 -11.25 23.42
N GLN A 121 -9.93 -10.16 24.09
CA GLN A 121 -10.90 -10.17 25.18
C GLN A 121 -12.32 -10.53 24.70
N ALA A 122 -12.67 -10.13 23.47
CA ALA A 122 -13.93 -10.48 22.82
C ALA A 122 -13.98 -11.93 22.30
N GLY A 123 -12.89 -12.71 22.43
CA GLY A 123 -12.83 -14.10 21.98
C GLY A 123 -12.62 -14.27 20.48
N ALA A 124 -12.16 -13.24 19.77
CA ALA A 124 -11.85 -13.34 18.35
C ALA A 124 -10.73 -14.37 18.09
N SER A 125 -10.83 -15.05 16.95
CA SER A 125 -9.78 -15.94 16.47
C SER A 125 -8.53 -15.16 16.06
N GLN A 126 -7.38 -15.83 16.05
CA GLN A 126 -6.13 -15.20 15.63
C GLN A 126 -6.21 -14.68 14.19
N MET A 127 -6.93 -15.38 13.30
CA MET A 127 -7.14 -14.95 11.91
C MET A 127 -7.90 -13.62 11.82
N GLU A 128 -8.98 -13.46 12.59
CA GLU A 128 -9.75 -12.20 12.60
C GLU A 128 -8.92 -11.05 13.15
N ILE A 129 -8.13 -11.30 14.19
CA ILE A 129 -7.18 -10.33 14.74
C ILE A 129 -6.15 -9.93 13.67
N ASP A 130 -5.51 -10.90 13.01
CA ASP A 130 -4.48 -10.63 12.00
C ASP A 130 -5.05 -9.86 10.81
N GLN A 131 -6.26 -10.20 10.36
CA GLN A 131 -6.98 -9.44 9.33
C GLN A 131 -7.22 -7.99 9.78
N LYS A 132 -7.65 -7.79 11.02
CA LYS A 132 -7.89 -6.43 11.52
C LYS A 132 -6.59 -5.61 11.64
N LEU A 133 -5.52 -6.22 12.12
CA LEU A 133 -4.21 -5.59 12.21
C LEU A 133 -3.65 -5.27 10.81
N MET A 134 -3.91 -6.11 9.82
CA MET A 134 -3.58 -5.84 8.41
C MET A 134 -4.39 -4.67 7.85
N GLU A 135 -5.69 -4.55 8.14
CA GLU A 135 -6.48 -3.39 7.72
C GLU A 135 -5.89 -2.08 8.24
N LEU A 136 -5.39 -2.06 9.48
CA LEU A 136 -4.67 -0.92 10.04
C LEU A 136 -3.35 -0.64 9.29
N ASP A 137 -2.61 -1.67 8.90
CA ASP A 137 -1.41 -1.51 8.08
C ASP A 137 -1.71 -0.97 6.68
N ILE A 138 -2.80 -1.42 6.05
CA ILE A 138 -3.24 -0.90 4.75
C ILE A 138 -3.64 0.57 4.88
N LYS A 139 -4.36 0.94 5.95
CA LYS A 139 -4.72 2.32 6.22
C LYS A 139 -3.48 3.20 6.43
N ALA A 140 -2.44 2.69 7.09
CA ALA A 140 -1.18 3.41 7.26
C ALA A 140 -0.35 3.52 5.97
N LEU A 141 -0.68 2.74 4.95
CA LEU A 141 -0.06 2.78 3.62
C LEU A 141 -0.78 3.72 2.64
N GLN A 142 -1.95 4.26 2.98
CA GLN A 142 -2.71 5.18 2.12
C GLN A 142 -2.34 6.62 2.44
#